data_AF-A0A8T9CEC6-F1
#
_entry.id   AF-A0A8T9CEC6-F1
#
_cell.length_a   1.000
_cell.length_b   1.000
_cell.length_c   1.000
_cell.angle_alpha   90.00
_cell.angle_beta   90.00
_cell.angle_gamma   90.00
#
_symmetry.space_group_name_H-M   'P 1'
#
loop_
_entity.id
_entity.type
_entity.pdbx_description
1 polymer ?
#
loop_
_entity_poly.entity_id
_entity_poly.type
_entity_poly.pdbx_seq_one_letter_code
_entity_poly.pdbx_strand_id
1 'polypeptide(L)'
;MMFARYLDSASEIMAAIGNQRNLANHMHNFSGSIRDAITKYGIVSHPTYGQIYAFEVDAYGSQNIMDDANIPSLLSAPFFGYLNTTDTVYQNTRKLILSKDNSYFMRGPVINAVGGPHAGLGQAWPMASIIRIFTTDDDHEITSTLAEIVSSTDGLGLIHESINSFDETDWTRQWFSWANGLFGQCILDLKSRKPEILAQSFQ
;
A
#
# COMPACT_ATOMS: atom_id res chain seq x y z
N MET A 1 1.18 -2.87 12.08
CA MET A 1 2.49 -2.58 11.44
C MET A 1 2.93 -1.13 11.63
N MET A 2 2.19 -0.15 11.08
CA MET A 2 2.55 1.27 11.14
C MET A 2 2.82 1.80 12.56
N PHE A 3 1.97 1.46 13.54
CA PHE A 3 2.17 1.87 14.93
C PHE A 3 3.53 1.42 15.49
N ALA A 4 3.89 0.14 15.34
CA ALA A 4 5.17 -0.37 15.82
C ALA A 4 6.34 0.35 15.12
N ARG A 5 6.28 0.55 13.80
CA ARG A 5 7.34 1.25 13.06
C ARG A 5 7.61 2.65 13.61
N TYR A 6 6.56 3.45 13.79
CA TYR A 6 6.70 4.85 14.20
C TYR A 6 6.87 5.02 15.70
N LEU A 7 6.36 4.10 16.53
CA LEU A 7 6.65 4.08 17.96
C LEU A 7 8.15 3.91 18.21
N ASP A 8 8.81 3.06 17.40
CA ASP A 8 10.25 2.86 17.46
C ASP A 8 11.02 4.11 17.03
N SER A 9 10.70 4.71 15.89
CA SER A 9 11.32 5.98 15.47
C SER A 9 11.12 7.10 16.50
N ALA A 10 9.91 7.19 17.07
CA ALA A 10 9.60 8.19 18.08
C ALA A 10 10.40 7.95 19.38
N SER A 11 10.79 6.70 19.67
CA SER A 11 11.64 6.39 20.82
C SER A 11 13.03 7.02 20.71
N GLU A 12 13.60 7.09 19.50
CA GLU A 12 14.89 7.74 19.24
C GLU A 12 14.82 9.25 19.50
N ILE A 13 13.75 9.89 19.03
CA ILE A 13 13.48 11.32 19.31
C ILE A 13 13.32 11.52 20.82
N MET A 14 12.55 10.66 21.48
CA MET A 14 12.31 10.74 22.92
C MET A 14 13.60 10.57 23.73
N ALA A 15 14.51 9.70 23.32
CA ALA A 15 15.80 9.51 23.98
C ALA A 15 16.68 10.77 23.92
N ALA A 16 16.51 11.61 22.90
CA ALA A 16 17.20 12.88 22.76
C ALA A 16 16.58 14.02 23.59
N ILE A 17 15.36 13.83 24.12
CA ILE A 17 14.71 14.78 25.03
C ILE A 17 15.20 14.50 26.47
N GLY A 18 15.71 15.54 27.12
CA GLY A 18 16.28 15.44 28.47
C GLY A 18 15.34 14.73 29.46
N ASN A 19 15.91 13.81 30.25
CA ASN A 19 15.22 12.99 31.27
C ASN A 19 14.15 12.01 30.76
N GLN A 20 14.05 11.74 29.46
CA GLN A 20 13.02 10.83 28.90
C GLN A 20 13.53 9.42 28.53
N ARG A 21 14.74 9.03 28.96
CA ARG A 21 15.31 7.70 28.64
C ARG A 21 14.42 6.52 29.03
N ASN A 22 13.74 6.61 30.18
CA ASN A 22 12.84 5.54 30.62
C ASN A 22 11.63 5.39 29.68
N LEU A 23 11.05 6.51 29.24
CA LEU A 23 9.95 6.50 28.29
C LEU A 23 10.40 5.99 26.92
N ALA A 24 11.57 6.44 26.44
CA ALA A 24 12.16 5.96 25.19
C ALA A 24 12.36 4.43 25.20
N ASN A 25 12.96 3.89 26.27
CA ASN A 25 13.14 2.44 26.40
C ASN A 25 11.81 1.69 26.42
N HIS A 26 10.78 2.24 27.08
CA HIS A 26 9.45 1.64 27.07
C HIS A 26 8.83 1.62 25.66
N MET A 27 8.94 2.73 24.91
CA MET A 27 8.45 2.82 23.53
C MET A 27 9.14 1.81 22.61
N HIS A 28 10.47 1.71 22.69
CA HIS A 28 11.26 0.75 21.91
C HIS A 28 10.85 -0.70 22.22
N ASN A 29 10.81 -1.06 23.51
CA ASN A 29 10.43 -2.42 23.93
C ASN A 29 8.99 -2.75 23.55
N PHE A 30 8.07 -1.80 23.67
CA PHE A 30 6.67 -2.01 23.29
C PHE A 30 6.53 -2.21 21.78
N SER A 31 7.25 -1.42 20.97
CA SER A 31 7.33 -1.65 19.52
C SER A 31 7.81 -3.07 19.20
N GLY A 32 8.88 -3.53 19.85
CA GLY A 32 9.38 -4.89 19.72
C GLY A 32 8.32 -5.95 20.01
N SER A 33 7.63 -5.83 21.14
CA SER A 33 6.56 -6.78 21.50
C SER A 33 5.41 -6.83 20.49
N ILE A 34 5.08 -5.70 19.86
CA ILE A 34 4.02 -5.63 18.84
C ILE A 34 4.50 -6.28 17.54
N ARG A 35 5.77 -6.11 17.17
CA ARG A 35 6.38 -6.82 16.02
C ARG A 35 6.36 -8.33 16.22
N ASP A 36 6.71 -8.79 17.42
CA ASP A 36 6.66 -10.21 17.77
C ASP A 36 5.22 -10.74 17.69
N ALA A 37 4.24 -9.99 18.22
CA ALA A 37 2.83 -10.35 18.13
C ALA A 37 2.33 -10.39 16.67
N ILE A 38 2.68 -9.41 15.84
CA ILE A 38 2.32 -9.40 14.41
C ILE A 38 2.93 -10.61 13.69
N THR A 39 4.18 -10.96 13.99
CA THR A 39 4.84 -12.13 13.38
C THR A 39 4.15 -13.42 13.80
N LYS A 40 3.79 -13.54 15.08
CA LYS A 40 3.18 -14.74 15.64
C LYS A 40 1.72 -14.94 15.21
N TYR A 41 0.94 -13.86 15.17
CA TYR A 41 -0.52 -13.93 14.99
C TYR A 41 -1.00 -13.39 13.66
N GLY A 42 -0.27 -12.46 13.05
CA GLY A 42 -0.63 -11.84 11.78
C GLY A 42 -0.13 -12.60 10.54
N ILE A 43 0.88 -13.46 10.69
CA ILE A 43 1.33 -14.34 9.60
C ILE A 43 0.53 -15.64 9.66
N VAL A 44 -0.14 -15.97 8.55
CA VAL A 44 -1.02 -17.11 8.42
C VAL A 44 -0.65 -17.95 7.20
N SER A 45 -1.01 -19.23 7.22
CA SER A 45 -0.78 -20.14 6.09
C SER A 45 -1.94 -20.08 5.11
N HIS A 46 -1.65 -19.72 3.86
CA HIS A 46 -2.60 -19.71 2.76
C HIS A 46 -2.31 -20.88 1.81
N PRO A 47 -3.33 -21.66 1.37
CA PRO A 47 -3.12 -22.85 0.56
C PRO A 47 -2.37 -22.61 -0.77
N THR A 48 -2.62 -21.46 -1.42
CA THR A 48 -1.99 -21.11 -2.71
C THR A 48 -0.66 -20.35 -2.57
N TYR A 49 -0.57 -19.41 -1.61
CA TYR A 49 0.53 -18.43 -1.55
C TYR A 49 1.55 -18.74 -0.44
N GLY A 50 1.33 -19.77 0.37
CA GLY A 50 2.16 -20.08 1.53
C GLY A 50 1.92 -19.09 2.67
N GLN A 51 2.99 -18.73 3.39
CA GLN A 51 2.89 -17.77 4.49
C GLN A 51 2.61 -16.36 3.94
N ILE A 52 1.55 -15.73 4.44
CA ILE A 52 1.12 -14.36 4.10
C ILE A 52 0.77 -13.59 5.37
N TYR A 53 0.68 -12.27 5.29
CA TYR A 53 0.02 -11.46 6.32
C TYR A 53 -1.49 -11.44 6.09
N ALA A 54 -2.27 -11.72 7.13
CA ALA A 54 -3.70 -11.44 7.15
C ALA A 54 -3.95 -9.94 7.35
N PHE A 55 -5.03 -9.42 6.78
CA PHE A 55 -5.43 -8.01 6.92
C PHE A 55 -5.84 -7.72 8.37
N GLU A 56 -6.68 -8.61 8.92
CA GLU A 56 -7.16 -8.56 10.29
C GLU A 56 -7.11 -9.97 10.90
N VAL A 57 -6.83 -10.03 12.21
CA VAL A 57 -6.89 -11.25 13.01
C VAL A 57 -7.52 -10.93 14.35
N ASP A 58 -8.28 -11.86 14.90
CA ASP A 58 -8.91 -11.71 16.23
C ASP A 58 -8.12 -12.38 17.36
N ALA A 59 -7.07 -13.14 17.03
CA ALA A 59 -6.30 -14.00 17.92
C ALA A 59 -7.09 -15.18 18.56
N TYR A 60 -8.32 -15.41 18.14
CA TYR A 60 -9.16 -16.57 18.48
C TYR A 60 -9.28 -17.59 17.34
N GLY A 61 -8.74 -17.26 16.16
CA GLY A 61 -8.64 -18.15 15.00
C GLY A 61 -9.27 -17.59 13.74
N SER A 62 -9.98 -16.47 13.81
CA SER A 62 -10.51 -15.79 12.64
C SER A 62 -9.43 -14.93 12.00
N GLN A 63 -9.42 -14.95 10.67
CA GLN A 63 -8.49 -14.19 9.84
C GLN A 63 -9.25 -13.61 8.65
N ASN A 64 -9.06 -12.33 8.38
CA ASN A 64 -9.57 -11.67 7.18
C ASN A 64 -8.45 -11.59 6.14
N ILE A 65 -8.65 -12.21 4.99
CA ILE A 65 -7.64 -12.31 3.92
C ILE A 65 -8.08 -11.40 2.76
N MET A 66 -7.62 -10.16 2.81
CA MET A 66 -7.87 -9.12 1.81
C MET A 66 -6.77 -8.05 1.89
N ASP A 67 -6.92 -6.97 1.14
CA ASP A 67 -6.30 -5.68 1.45
C ASP A 67 -7.25 -4.56 1.04
N ASP A 68 -6.99 -3.36 1.55
CA ASP A 68 -7.73 -2.15 1.23
C ASP A 68 -6.78 -1.11 0.62
N ALA A 69 -7.31 -0.20 -0.20
CA ALA A 69 -6.52 0.81 -0.88
C ALA A 69 -5.93 1.89 0.03
N ASN A 70 -6.56 2.17 1.18
CA ASN A 70 -6.09 3.22 2.07
C ASN A 70 -4.78 2.83 2.78
N ILE A 71 -3.88 3.80 2.91
CA ILE A 71 -2.63 3.63 3.64
C ILE A 71 -2.90 3.95 5.12
N PRO A 72 -2.54 3.07 6.08
CA PRO A 72 -1.73 1.85 5.91
C PRO A 72 -2.51 0.62 5.44
N SER A 73 -2.08 0.05 4.33
CA SER A 73 -2.48 -1.26 3.80
C SER A 73 -1.34 -2.28 3.91
N LEU A 74 -1.62 -3.57 3.72
CA LEU A 74 -0.58 -4.60 3.66
C LEU A 74 0.38 -4.35 2.48
N LEU A 75 -0.14 -3.93 1.32
CA LEU A 75 0.67 -3.57 0.15
C LEU A 75 1.67 -2.45 0.47
N SER A 76 1.24 -1.46 1.29
CA SER A 76 2.04 -0.29 1.66
C SER A 76 3.07 -0.53 2.77
N ALA A 77 3.17 -1.74 3.34
CA ALA A 77 4.07 -2.02 4.46
C ALA A 77 5.56 -1.65 4.23
N PRO A 78 6.13 -1.83 3.03
CA PRO A 78 7.48 -1.35 2.73
C PRO A 78 7.55 0.17 2.52
N PHE A 79 6.50 0.81 2.02
CA PHE A 79 6.47 2.26 1.76
C PHE A 79 6.71 3.07 3.04
N PHE A 80 6.13 2.66 4.17
CA PHE A 80 6.43 3.28 5.47
C PHE A 80 7.57 2.59 6.24
N GLY A 81 8.33 1.70 5.60
CA GLY A 81 9.55 1.11 6.13
C GLY A 81 9.35 0.10 7.25
N TYR A 82 8.20 -0.60 7.31
CA TYR A 82 7.99 -1.67 8.29
C TYR A 82 8.54 -3.01 7.82
N LEU A 83 8.40 -3.34 6.53
CA LEU A 83 8.98 -4.53 5.88
C LEU A 83 9.96 -4.11 4.78
N ASN A 84 10.86 -5.03 4.42
CA ASN A 84 11.64 -4.89 3.19
C ASN A 84 10.77 -5.34 1.99
N THR A 85 10.93 -4.69 0.84
CA THR A 85 10.25 -5.11 -0.40
C THR A 85 10.62 -6.54 -0.80
N THR A 86 11.80 -7.04 -0.42
CA THR A 86 12.24 -8.42 -0.72
C THR A 86 11.86 -9.43 0.38
N ASP A 87 11.11 -9.04 1.41
CA ASP A 87 10.66 -10.00 2.43
C ASP A 87 9.75 -11.07 1.79
N THR A 88 10.03 -12.34 2.06
CA THR A 88 9.34 -13.46 1.41
C THR A 88 7.85 -13.49 1.75
N VAL A 89 7.48 -13.21 2.99
CA VAL A 89 6.07 -13.21 3.43
C VAL A 89 5.34 -12.03 2.82
N TYR A 90 5.97 -10.85 2.77
CA TYR A 90 5.46 -9.69 2.05
C TYR A 90 5.24 -10.00 0.57
N GLN A 91 6.21 -10.63 -0.12
CA GLN A 91 6.09 -10.96 -1.53
C GLN A 91 4.95 -11.95 -1.81
N ASN A 92 4.76 -12.95 -0.94
CA ASN A 92 3.60 -13.84 -1.02
C ASN A 92 2.29 -13.07 -0.80
N THR A 93 2.27 -12.16 0.17
CA THR A 93 1.12 -11.32 0.48
C THR A 93 0.79 -10.40 -0.70
N ARG A 94 1.79 -9.71 -1.28
CA ARG A 94 1.67 -8.86 -2.47
C ARG A 94 1.05 -9.62 -3.64
N LYS A 95 1.51 -10.85 -3.90
CA LYS A 95 0.96 -11.71 -4.95
C LYS A 95 -0.52 -12.02 -4.74
N LEU A 96 -0.96 -12.26 -3.51
CA LEU A 96 -2.37 -12.44 -3.19
C LEU A 96 -3.17 -11.14 -3.38
N ILE A 97 -2.65 -10.03 -2.86
CA ILE A 97 -3.31 -8.72 -2.88
C ILE A 97 -3.59 -8.25 -4.30
N LEU A 98 -2.65 -8.48 -5.22
CA LEU A 98 -2.71 -8.10 -6.63
C LEU A 98 -3.26 -9.23 -7.52
N SER A 99 -4.08 -10.12 -6.97
CA SER A 99 -4.72 -11.20 -7.71
C SER A 99 -6.23 -11.24 -7.49
N LYS A 100 -6.89 -12.11 -8.25
CA LYS A 100 -8.33 -12.39 -8.12
C LYS A 100 -8.75 -12.95 -6.76
N ASP A 101 -7.80 -13.42 -5.95
CA ASP A 101 -8.06 -14.04 -4.66
C ASP A 101 -8.24 -12.97 -3.56
N ASN A 102 -7.78 -11.73 -3.80
CA ASN A 102 -8.24 -10.58 -3.04
C ASN A 102 -9.61 -10.12 -3.56
N SER A 103 -10.64 -10.19 -2.73
CA SER A 103 -12.00 -9.79 -3.10
C SER A 103 -12.14 -8.32 -3.51
N TYR A 104 -11.17 -7.47 -3.13
CA TYR A 104 -11.15 -6.05 -3.47
C TYR A 104 -10.09 -5.67 -4.50
N PHE A 105 -9.46 -6.63 -5.18
CA PHE A 105 -8.65 -6.33 -6.37
C PHE A 105 -9.55 -6.17 -7.59
N MET A 106 -9.86 -4.92 -7.91
CA MET A 106 -10.73 -4.56 -9.03
C MET A 106 -9.98 -4.71 -10.34
N ARG A 107 -10.67 -5.21 -11.36
CA ARG A 107 -10.08 -5.52 -12.65
C ARG A 107 -11.01 -5.12 -13.78
N GLY A 108 -10.46 -4.44 -14.78
CA GLY A 108 -11.19 -3.98 -15.94
C GLY A 108 -10.26 -3.30 -16.95
N PRO A 109 -10.82 -2.82 -18.08
CA PRO A 109 -10.05 -2.21 -19.15
C PRO A 109 -9.47 -0.83 -18.82
N VAL A 110 -10.01 -0.13 -17.81
CA VAL A 110 -9.59 1.25 -17.48
C VAL A 110 -8.44 1.27 -16.48
N ILE A 111 -8.58 0.57 -15.35
CA ILE A 111 -7.61 0.55 -14.26
C ILE A 111 -7.75 -0.75 -13.46
N ASN A 112 -6.61 -1.31 -13.01
CA ASN A 112 -6.56 -2.54 -12.23
C ASN A 112 -5.87 -2.29 -10.89
N ALA A 113 -6.66 -2.01 -9.85
CA ALA A 113 -6.15 -1.63 -8.54
C ALA A 113 -6.97 -2.24 -7.39
N VAL A 114 -6.36 -2.29 -6.21
CA VAL A 114 -7.09 -2.58 -4.97
C VAL A 114 -8.06 -1.42 -4.72
N GLY A 115 -9.29 -1.75 -4.35
CA GLY A 115 -10.30 -0.81 -3.85
C GLY A 115 -10.60 -1.09 -2.39
N GLY A 116 -11.88 -1.25 -2.07
CA GLY A 116 -12.33 -1.59 -0.72
C GLY A 116 -13.86 -1.59 -0.61
N PRO A 117 -14.42 -1.96 0.56
CA PRO A 117 -15.85 -1.94 0.78
C PRO A 117 -16.45 -0.52 0.75
N HIS A 118 -15.62 0.53 0.89
CA HIS A 118 -16.09 1.91 1.01
C HIS A 118 -16.78 2.43 -0.26
N ALA A 119 -16.15 2.24 -1.43
CA ALA A 119 -16.70 2.66 -2.72
C ALA A 119 -17.51 1.55 -3.42
N GLY A 120 -17.43 0.32 -2.92
CA GLY A 120 -18.11 -0.84 -3.49
C GLY A 120 -17.27 -1.59 -4.54
N LEU A 121 -17.86 -2.66 -5.08
CA LEU A 121 -17.19 -3.53 -6.05
C LEU A 121 -17.06 -2.83 -7.42
N GLY A 122 -15.94 -3.08 -8.10
CA GLY A 122 -15.62 -2.47 -9.40
C GLY A 122 -14.95 -1.09 -9.30
N GLN A 123 -14.94 -0.49 -8.12
CA GLN A 123 -14.33 0.82 -7.86
C GLN A 123 -12.86 0.66 -7.43
N ALA A 124 -11.95 0.81 -8.39
CA ALA A 124 -10.50 0.76 -8.20
C ALA A 124 -9.98 2.08 -7.62
N TRP A 125 -9.01 2.04 -6.70
CA TRP A 125 -8.48 3.27 -6.09
C TRP A 125 -7.06 3.54 -6.61
N PRO A 126 -6.83 4.67 -7.30
CA PRO A 126 -5.51 5.01 -7.84
C PRO A 126 -4.40 5.03 -6.79
N MET A 127 -4.71 5.34 -5.52
CA MET A 127 -3.74 5.29 -4.42
C MET A 127 -3.08 3.92 -4.26
N ALA A 128 -3.83 2.83 -4.44
CA ALA A 128 -3.27 1.48 -4.37
C ALA A 128 -2.28 1.23 -5.53
N SER A 129 -2.59 1.73 -6.74
CA SER A 129 -1.68 1.69 -7.88
C SER A 129 -0.42 2.51 -7.65
N ILE A 130 -0.53 3.68 -7.03
CA ILE A 130 0.63 4.49 -6.65
C ILE A 130 1.51 3.73 -5.65
N ILE A 131 0.90 3.07 -4.65
CA ILE A 131 1.64 2.24 -3.70
C ILE A 131 2.27 1.02 -4.37
N ARG A 132 1.59 0.40 -5.34
CA ARG A 132 2.12 -0.68 -6.15
C ARG A 132 3.43 -0.27 -6.85
N ILE A 133 3.50 0.95 -7.38
CA ILE A 133 4.71 1.55 -7.97
C ILE A 133 5.82 1.75 -6.93
N PHE A 134 5.50 2.30 -5.75
CA PHE A 134 6.48 2.53 -4.68
C PHE A 134 7.11 1.24 -4.14
N THR A 135 6.47 0.11 -4.36
CA THR A 135 6.82 -1.17 -3.73
C THR A 135 7.26 -2.23 -4.75
N THR A 136 7.71 -1.80 -5.92
CA THR A 136 8.29 -2.65 -6.97
C THR A 136 9.48 -1.99 -7.66
N ASP A 137 10.38 -2.83 -8.15
CA ASP A 137 11.51 -2.45 -9.01
C ASP A 137 11.36 -2.95 -10.45
N ASP A 138 10.24 -3.60 -10.79
CA ASP A 138 9.92 -4.05 -12.14
C ASP A 138 9.45 -2.87 -13.01
N ASP A 139 10.25 -2.51 -14.01
CA ASP A 139 9.98 -1.40 -14.93
C ASP A 139 8.68 -1.57 -15.72
N HIS A 140 8.33 -2.80 -16.09
CA HIS A 140 7.09 -3.08 -16.81
C HIS A 140 5.88 -2.90 -15.89
N GLU A 141 5.97 -3.37 -14.64
CA GLU A 141 4.92 -3.14 -13.65
C GLU A 141 4.71 -1.65 -13.39
N ILE A 142 5.80 -0.89 -13.24
CA ILE A 142 5.75 0.56 -13.02
C ILE A 142 5.13 1.27 -14.21
N THR A 143 5.62 0.98 -15.42
CA THR A 143 5.17 1.65 -16.65
C THR A 143 3.69 1.38 -16.91
N SER A 144 3.26 0.11 -16.83
CA SER A 144 1.85 -0.24 -17.04
C SER A 144 0.94 0.38 -15.98
N THR A 145 1.33 0.35 -14.71
CA THR A 145 0.55 0.95 -13.62
C THR A 145 0.47 2.47 -13.75
N LEU A 146 1.57 3.14 -14.13
CA LEU A 146 1.60 4.57 -14.36
C LEU A 146 0.70 4.97 -15.55
N ALA A 147 0.71 4.18 -16.62
CA ALA A 147 -0.15 4.37 -17.78
C ALA A 147 -1.64 4.36 -17.39
N GLU A 148 -2.07 3.33 -16.63
CA GLU A 148 -3.46 3.23 -16.14
C GLU A 148 -3.85 4.45 -15.28
N ILE A 149 -2.97 4.94 -14.41
CA ILE A 149 -3.24 6.11 -13.57
C ILE A 149 -3.47 7.35 -14.43
N VAL A 150 -2.58 7.63 -15.40
CA VAL A 150 -2.67 8.87 -16.19
C VAL A 150 -3.77 8.83 -17.25
N SER A 151 -4.16 7.64 -17.72
CA SER A 151 -5.26 7.47 -18.67
C SER A 151 -6.65 7.49 -18.04
N SER A 152 -6.76 7.33 -16.72
CA SER A 152 -8.05 7.21 -16.01
C SER A 152 -8.49 8.50 -15.30
N THR A 153 -7.92 9.66 -15.66
CA THR A 153 -8.19 10.94 -14.97
C THR A 153 -9.47 11.66 -15.43
N ASP A 154 -10.23 11.09 -16.37
CA ASP A 154 -11.39 11.72 -17.03
C ASP A 154 -11.07 13.11 -17.60
N GLY A 155 -9.85 13.28 -18.13
CA GLY A 155 -9.36 14.53 -18.69
C GLY A 155 -9.09 15.65 -17.67
N LEU A 156 -9.32 15.43 -16.38
CA LEU A 156 -9.13 16.44 -15.33
C LEU A 156 -7.67 16.59 -14.91
N GLY A 157 -6.82 15.59 -15.19
CA GLY A 157 -5.41 15.58 -14.77
C GLY A 157 -5.23 15.52 -13.25
N LEU A 158 -6.25 15.10 -12.52
CA LEU A 158 -6.25 14.88 -11.07
C LEU A 158 -6.40 13.40 -10.75
N ILE A 159 -5.98 13.02 -9.55
CA ILE A 159 -6.15 11.68 -9.02
C ILE A 159 -7.43 11.62 -8.18
N HIS A 160 -8.39 10.82 -8.65
CA HIS A 160 -9.66 10.56 -7.97
C HIS A 160 -9.49 9.63 -6.77
N GLU A 161 -10.51 9.54 -5.92
CA GLU A 161 -10.53 8.56 -4.83
C GLU A 161 -10.71 7.14 -5.35
N SER A 162 -11.79 6.91 -6.09
CA SER A 162 -12.03 5.67 -6.82
C SER A 162 -12.47 5.95 -8.26
N ILE A 163 -12.26 4.96 -9.13
CA ILE A 163 -12.62 4.98 -10.54
C ILE A 163 -13.22 3.61 -10.85
N ASN A 164 -14.33 3.59 -11.57
CA ASN A 164 -14.90 2.35 -12.08
C ASN A 164 -13.92 1.69 -13.05
N SER A 165 -13.59 0.42 -12.80
CA SER A 165 -12.59 -0.30 -13.61
C SER A 165 -13.02 -0.49 -15.08
N PHE A 166 -14.29 -0.24 -15.41
CA PHE A 166 -14.88 -0.36 -16.75
C PHE A 166 -15.31 0.97 -17.38
N ASP A 167 -15.31 2.07 -16.63
CA ASP A 167 -15.79 3.38 -17.10
C ASP A 167 -15.01 4.51 -16.40
N GLU A 168 -14.08 5.14 -17.10
CA GLU A 168 -13.25 6.22 -16.55
C GLU A 168 -14.03 7.48 -16.18
N THR A 169 -15.29 7.61 -16.59
CA THR A 169 -16.15 8.76 -16.29
C THR A 169 -16.93 8.60 -14.98
N ASP A 170 -16.94 7.38 -14.41
CA ASP A 170 -17.57 7.05 -13.13
C ASP A 170 -16.50 6.98 -12.02
N TRP A 171 -16.27 8.13 -11.37
CA TRP A 171 -15.28 8.30 -10.32
C TRP A 171 -15.83 9.03 -9.10
N THR A 172 -15.17 8.88 -7.95
CA THR A 172 -15.51 9.60 -6.71
C THR A 172 -14.47 10.66 -6.36
N ARG A 173 -14.95 11.74 -5.74
CA ARG A 173 -14.17 12.88 -5.22
C ARG A 173 -13.27 13.54 -6.27
N GLN A 174 -13.84 14.53 -6.95
CA GLN A 174 -13.17 15.37 -7.93
C GLN A 174 -11.89 16.05 -7.40
N TRP A 175 -11.84 16.30 -6.08
CA TRP A 175 -10.72 16.96 -5.41
C TRP A 175 -10.26 16.15 -4.21
N PHE A 176 -9.21 15.35 -4.41
CA PHE A 176 -8.59 14.58 -3.34
C PHE A 176 -7.11 14.93 -3.18
N SER A 177 -6.83 15.94 -2.34
CA SER A 177 -5.47 16.49 -2.16
C SER A 177 -4.44 15.46 -1.70
N TRP A 178 -4.85 14.49 -0.89
CA TRP A 178 -3.94 13.42 -0.44
C TRP A 178 -3.48 12.55 -1.61
N ALA A 179 -4.41 12.05 -2.44
CA ALA A 179 -4.07 11.22 -3.60
C ALA A 179 -3.21 12.00 -4.62
N ASN A 180 -3.55 13.27 -4.87
CA ASN A 180 -2.76 14.16 -5.71
C ASN A 180 -1.33 14.35 -5.16
N GLY A 181 -1.18 14.59 -3.85
CA GLY A 181 0.13 14.73 -3.21
C GLY A 181 0.95 13.45 -3.26
N LEU A 182 0.30 12.30 -3.05
CA LEU A 182 0.94 10.98 -3.14
C LEU A 182 1.44 10.69 -4.56
N PHE A 183 0.67 11.04 -5.58
CA PHE A 183 1.11 10.92 -6.98
C PHE A 183 2.28 11.86 -7.29
N GLY A 184 2.23 13.10 -6.82
CA GLY A 184 3.37 14.03 -6.94
C GLY A 184 4.64 13.47 -6.30
N GLN A 185 4.53 12.85 -5.12
CA GLN A 185 5.63 12.15 -4.46
C GLN A 185 6.15 10.98 -5.33
N CYS A 186 5.27 10.21 -5.95
CA CYS A 186 5.63 9.10 -6.84
C CYS A 186 6.41 9.57 -8.06
N ILE A 187 5.99 10.67 -8.69
CA ILE A 187 6.73 11.24 -9.84
C ILE A 187 8.13 11.72 -9.43
N LEU A 188 8.27 12.34 -8.25
CA LEU A 188 9.58 12.76 -7.74
C LEU A 188 10.49 11.57 -7.41
N ASP A 189 9.92 10.49 -6.84
CA ASP A 189 10.63 9.23 -6.62
C ASP A 189 11.13 8.64 -7.94
N LEU A 190 10.24 8.43 -8.91
CA LEU A 190 10.58 7.89 -10.23
C LEU A 190 11.62 8.74 -10.95
N LYS A 191 11.52 10.07 -10.88
CA LYS A 191 12.54 10.97 -11.43
C LYS A 191 13.93 10.69 -10.86
N SER A 192 14.01 10.32 -9.58
CA SER A 192 15.28 10.01 -8.92
C SER A 192 15.78 8.61 -9.23
N ARG A 193 14.90 7.60 -9.27
CA ARG A 193 15.33 6.18 -9.36
C ARG A 193 15.27 5.58 -10.77
N LYS A 194 14.32 6.03 -11.61
CA LYS A 194 13.98 5.46 -12.92
C LYS A 194 13.54 6.56 -13.91
N PRO A 195 14.37 7.59 -14.17
CA PRO A 195 14.00 8.74 -15.01
C PRO A 195 13.62 8.36 -16.45
N GLU A 196 14.13 7.25 -16.96
CA GLU A 196 13.82 6.70 -18.29
C GLU A 196 12.35 6.30 -18.45
N ILE A 197 11.67 5.90 -17.37
CA ILE A 197 10.22 5.61 -17.41
C ILE A 197 9.43 6.90 -17.68
N LEU A 198 9.83 8.01 -17.06
CA LEU A 198 9.18 9.31 -17.25
C LEU A 198 9.45 9.94 -18.62
N ALA A 199 10.44 9.44 -19.36
CA ALA A 199 10.72 9.87 -20.73
C ALA A 199 9.83 9.17 -21.78
N GLN A 200 9.06 8.15 -21.38
CA GLN A 200 8.14 7.44 -22.27
C GLN A 200 6.88 8.26 -22.56
N SER A 201 6.24 7.99 -23.71
CA SER A 201 4.92 8.54 -24.01
C SER A 201 3.85 7.60 -23.45
N PHE A 202 2.92 8.17 -22.69
CA PHE A 202 1.71 7.50 -22.19
C PHE A 202 0.45 7.94 -22.96
N GLN A 203 0.66 8.67 -24.06
CA GLN A 203 -0.34 9.19 -25.00
C GLN A 203 0.11 8.94 -26.44
#